data_AF-A0A8J0V104-F1
#
_entry.id   AF-A0A8J0V104-F1
#
_cell.length_a   1.000
_cell.length_b   1.000
_cell.length_c   1.000
_cell.angle_alpha   90.00
_cell.angle_beta   90.00
_cell.angle_gamma   90.00
#
_symmetry.space_group_name_H-M   'P 1'
#
loop_
_entity.id
_entity.type
_entity.pdbx_description
1 polymer ?
#
loop_
_entity_poly.entity_id
_entity_poly.type
_entity_poly.pdbx_seq_one_letter_code
_entity_poly.pdbx_strand_id
1 'polypeptide(L)'
;MEFIGQLKSERLVQIFGVYKSPNTFGILTDWMENGSLHSFIHQRELYPVLPVCVCVRILSDIAEGLHYLHNLPCPVMHRTLKPSNIHLDAKYHAKISKYGLLRMQTSFLPTSEGGNKDDEDSIVYLSPDRLKSAVPTLADDTYSFGIIAWEMFSRKVPFQDISNSLKLATCISRGLRPQPNLELLLNAENIQSARLEDLTQFVNFCWHQDPHMRPSMTVCFNHFQRVLQNFSSDMIQKSVDCLIRNKERAEQTLPTSAQEFDIRFLDISCSVSNSKSVQRSRAQSVPDESQALLFKGLEHPREQRSASLPATGKYSPITHFLPTIECQNPDRSHCYRWSQRINIHSASKGFYKSESCAEILIKNRESILNGVTEGQLNKILDIMRSSKVLSRGDYENINSKMTLTERARECLDMCCGKGEEASRAILETLGCYRFS
;
A
#
# COMPACT_ATOMS: atom_id res chain seq x y z
N MET A 1 -9.28 -4.62 -7.51
CA MET A 1 -8.63 -4.38 -6.20
C MET A 1 -8.66 -5.63 -5.33
N GLU A 2 -9.81 -6.29 -5.12
CA GLU A 2 -9.94 -7.46 -4.21
C GLU A 2 -8.87 -8.54 -4.41
N PHE A 3 -8.65 -9.03 -5.64
CA PHE A 3 -7.58 -10.01 -5.94
C PHE A 3 -6.17 -9.53 -5.55
N ILE A 4 -5.87 -8.24 -5.68
CA ILE A 4 -4.56 -7.65 -5.37
C ILE A 4 -4.33 -7.60 -3.85
N GLY A 5 -5.36 -7.31 -3.07
CA GLY A 5 -5.31 -7.31 -1.60
C GLY A 5 -5.20 -8.70 -0.98
N GLN A 6 -5.46 -9.76 -1.75
CA GLN A 6 -5.28 -11.16 -1.32
C GLN A 6 -3.86 -11.69 -1.53
N LEU A 7 -3.03 -10.98 -2.30
CA LEU A 7 -1.63 -11.35 -2.50
C LEU A 7 -0.83 -11.11 -1.21
N LYS A 8 -0.07 -12.13 -0.80
CA LYS A 8 0.75 -12.13 0.42
C LYS A 8 2.16 -12.56 0.09
N SER A 9 3.10 -11.61 0.16
CA SER A 9 4.54 -11.82 -0.01
C SER A 9 5.26 -10.74 0.78
N GLU A 10 6.36 -11.09 1.45
CA GLU A 10 7.18 -10.13 2.20
C GLU A 10 7.81 -9.05 1.32
N ARG A 11 7.85 -9.29 0.00
CA ARG A 11 8.46 -8.41 -1.03
C ARG A 11 7.44 -7.56 -1.77
N LEU A 12 6.19 -7.56 -1.32
CA LEU A 12 5.12 -6.69 -1.81
C LEU A 12 4.66 -5.77 -0.68
N VAL A 13 4.33 -4.52 -1.00
CA VAL A 13 3.73 -3.59 -0.04
C VAL A 13 2.30 -4.06 0.25
N GLN A 14 2.05 -4.56 1.47
CA GLN A 14 0.74 -5.08 1.85
C GLN A 14 -0.31 -3.97 1.78
N ILE A 15 -1.40 -4.25 1.06
CA ILE A 15 -2.60 -3.42 1.07
C ILE A 15 -3.52 -3.95 2.16
N PHE A 16 -3.83 -3.10 3.15
CA PHE A 16 -4.78 -3.41 4.22
C PHE A 16 -6.22 -3.07 3.84
N GLY A 17 -6.41 -2.06 2.98
CA GLY A 17 -7.73 -1.65 2.57
C GLY A 17 -7.75 -0.39 1.73
N VAL A 18 -8.94 0.15 1.56
CA VAL A 18 -9.22 1.36 0.79
C VAL A 18 -9.90 2.37 1.70
N TYR A 19 -9.37 3.59 1.73
CA TYR A 19 -10.03 4.75 2.30
C TYR A 19 -10.90 5.41 1.23
N LYS A 20 -12.14 5.76 1.58
CA LYS A 20 -13.06 6.48 0.70
C LYS A 20 -13.84 7.55 1.47
N SER A 21 -13.70 8.77 1.00
CA SER A 21 -14.41 9.99 1.41
C SER A 21 -15.00 10.63 0.13
N PRO A 22 -16.04 11.49 0.18
CA PRO A 22 -16.74 11.96 -1.02
C PRO A 22 -15.84 12.49 -2.14
N ASN A 23 -14.75 13.18 -1.80
CA ASN A 23 -13.78 13.75 -2.75
C ASN A 23 -12.37 13.13 -2.63
N THR A 24 -12.19 12.03 -1.90
CA THR A 24 -10.85 11.47 -1.64
C THR A 24 -10.88 9.94 -1.63
N PHE A 25 -9.98 9.33 -2.39
CA PHE A 25 -9.74 7.91 -2.40
C PHE A 25 -8.28 7.65 -2.00
N GLY A 26 -8.07 6.71 -1.07
CA GLY A 26 -6.74 6.33 -0.60
C GLY A 26 -6.61 4.81 -0.52
N ILE A 27 -5.37 4.33 -0.49
CA ILE A 27 -5.06 2.93 -0.23
C ILE A 27 -4.30 2.90 1.09
N LEU A 28 -4.74 2.08 2.04
CA LEU A 28 -4.04 1.89 3.32
C LEU A 28 -3.02 0.76 3.15
N THR A 29 -1.75 1.04 3.46
CA THR A 29 -0.64 0.10 3.36
C THR A 29 0.23 0.14 4.61
N ASP A 30 1.17 -0.80 4.72
CA ASP A 30 2.35 -0.61 5.57
C ASP A 30 3.06 0.72 5.25
N TRP A 31 3.62 1.36 6.28
CA TRP A 31 4.58 2.46 6.12
C TRP A 31 5.99 1.90 5.83
N MET A 32 6.80 2.67 5.10
CA MET A 32 8.13 2.27 4.63
C MET A 32 9.15 3.32 5.09
N GLU A 33 9.84 3.03 6.20
CA GLU A 33 10.62 4.02 6.97
C GLU A 33 11.81 4.61 6.21
N ASN A 34 12.35 3.88 5.24
CA ASN A 34 13.46 4.32 4.41
C ASN A 34 13.01 4.82 3.02
N GLY A 35 11.70 5.03 2.83
CA GLY A 35 11.13 5.67 1.66
C GLY A 35 11.26 4.82 0.39
N SER A 36 11.55 5.49 -0.73
CA SER A 36 11.66 4.83 -2.04
C SER A 36 13.10 4.44 -2.39
N LEU A 37 13.26 3.44 -3.26
CA LEU A 37 14.56 3.08 -3.83
C LEU A 37 15.15 4.25 -4.64
N HIS A 38 14.32 5.09 -5.27
CA HIS A 38 14.79 6.30 -5.94
C HIS A 38 15.54 7.22 -4.97
N SER A 39 14.96 7.46 -3.79
CA SER A 39 15.55 8.26 -2.72
C SER A 39 16.88 7.65 -2.24
N PHE A 40 16.91 6.33 -2.01
CA PHE A 40 18.12 5.60 -1.60
C PHE A 40 19.27 5.71 -2.62
N ILE A 41 18.96 5.63 -3.92
CA ILE A 41 19.98 5.73 -4.98
C ILE A 41 20.50 7.17 -5.10
N HIS A 42 19.62 8.17 -5.13
CA HIS A 42 19.97 9.52 -5.59
C HIS A 42 20.20 10.58 -4.50
N GLN A 43 19.68 10.41 -3.28
CA GLN A 43 19.94 11.34 -2.16
C GLN A 43 21.33 11.05 -1.55
N ARG A 44 22.38 11.58 -2.19
CA ARG A 44 23.78 11.33 -1.81
C ARG A 44 24.16 11.97 -0.47
N GLU A 45 23.38 12.93 -0.01
CA GLU A 45 23.51 13.61 1.28
C GLU A 45 23.11 12.67 2.43
N LEU A 46 22.00 11.93 2.27
CA LEU A 46 21.56 10.89 3.22
C LEU A 46 22.35 9.59 3.07
N TYR A 47 22.72 9.25 1.83
CA TYR A 47 23.40 8.01 1.48
C TYR A 47 24.69 8.28 0.69
N PRO A 48 25.79 8.73 1.31
CA PRO A 48 27.04 9.01 0.59
C PRO A 48 27.62 7.78 -0.12
N VAL A 49 27.52 6.60 0.51
CA VAL A 49 28.01 5.32 0.01
C VAL A 49 26.92 4.26 0.15
N LEU A 50 26.72 3.42 -0.87
CA LEU A 50 25.81 2.28 -0.81
C LEU A 50 26.63 0.98 -0.66
N PRO A 51 26.49 0.22 0.44
CA PRO A 51 27.16 -1.06 0.59
C PRO A 51 26.65 -2.09 -0.44
N VAL A 52 27.55 -2.66 -1.25
CA VAL A 52 27.14 -3.53 -2.38
C VAL A 52 26.38 -4.77 -1.92
N CYS A 53 26.69 -5.33 -0.75
CA CYS A 53 25.94 -6.46 -0.19
C CYS A 53 24.47 -6.09 0.10
N VAL A 54 24.18 -4.85 0.48
CA VAL A 54 22.82 -4.34 0.67
C VAL A 54 22.15 -4.10 -0.68
N CYS A 55 22.86 -3.54 -1.67
CA CYS A 55 22.36 -3.41 -3.04
C CYS A 55 21.96 -4.75 -3.66
N VAL A 56 22.83 -5.77 -3.56
CA VAL A 56 22.55 -7.13 -4.05
C VAL A 56 21.37 -7.76 -3.33
N ARG A 57 21.23 -7.53 -2.00
CA ARG A 57 20.05 -7.98 -1.24
C ARG A 57 18.77 -7.31 -1.72
N ILE A 58 18.77 -5.99 -1.91
CA ILE A 58 17.62 -5.23 -2.45
C ILE A 58 17.23 -5.74 -3.85
N LEU A 59 18.21 -6.01 -4.74
CA LEU A 59 17.91 -6.59 -6.06
C LEU A 59 17.38 -8.03 -5.96
N SER A 60 17.86 -8.82 -5.01
CA SER A 60 17.28 -10.15 -4.72
C SER A 60 15.83 -10.03 -4.23
N ASP A 61 15.53 -9.10 -3.32
CA ASP A 61 14.19 -8.86 -2.78
C ASP A 61 13.21 -8.43 -3.89
N ILE A 62 13.63 -7.54 -4.79
CA ILE A 62 12.84 -7.13 -5.97
C ILE A 62 12.62 -8.32 -6.92
N ALA A 63 13.68 -9.10 -7.18
CA ALA A 63 13.57 -10.28 -8.04
C ALA A 63 12.65 -11.35 -7.46
N GLU A 64 12.66 -11.54 -6.14
CA GLU A 64 11.74 -12.43 -5.40
C GLU A 64 10.29 -11.95 -5.50
N GLY A 65 10.02 -10.65 -5.29
CA GLY A 65 8.67 -10.08 -5.42
C GLY A 65 8.09 -10.19 -6.82
N LEU A 66 8.91 -9.96 -7.86
CA LEU A 66 8.51 -10.17 -9.25
C LEU A 66 8.37 -11.66 -9.59
N HIS A 67 9.27 -12.52 -9.11
CA HIS A 67 9.16 -13.98 -9.26
C HIS A 67 7.83 -14.48 -8.67
N TYR A 68 7.45 -14.04 -7.47
CA TYR A 68 6.16 -14.35 -6.86
C TYR A 68 4.99 -13.94 -7.78
N LEU A 69 4.95 -12.67 -8.22
CA LEU A 69 3.87 -12.16 -9.09
C LEU A 69 3.77 -12.91 -10.43
N HIS A 70 4.91 -13.26 -11.03
CA HIS A 70 4.99 -13.94 -12.33
C HIS A 70 4.61 -15.43 -12.26
N ASN A 71 4.74 -16.06 -11.09
CA ASN A 71 4.45 -17.50 -10.90
C ASN A 71 3.09 -17.75 -10.20
N LEU A 72 2.25 -16.72 -10.02
CA LEU A 72 0.86 -16.90 -9.63
C LEU A 72 0.08 -17.72 -10.69
N PRO A 73 -0.96 -18.49 -10.30
CA PRO A 73 -1.78 -19.27 -11.24
C PRO A 73 -2.40 -18.44 -12.36
N CYS A 74 -2.62 -17.15 -12.11
CA CYS A 74 -2.83 -16.12 -13.13
C CYS A 74 -1.68 -15.09 -12.97
N PRO A 75 -0.64 -15.14 -13.83
CA PRO A 75 0.53 -14.29 -13.69
C PRO A 75 0.20 -12.80 -13.71
N VAL A 76 0.76 -12.05 -12.76
CA VAL A 76 0.58 -10.61 -12.64
C VAL A 76 1.84 -9.89 -13.13
N MET A 77 1.70 -9.12 -14.21
CA MET A 77 2.73 -8.15 -14.62
C MET A 77 2.68 -6.90 -13.75
N HIS A 78 3.85 -6.33 -13.44
CA HIS A 78 3.96 -5.05 -12.74
C HIS A 78 3.70 -3.85 -13.67
N ARG A 79 4.27 -3.87 -14.89
CA ARG A 79 4.09 -2.90 -16.00
C ARG A 79 4.58 -1.46 -15.80
N THR A 80 4.76 -0.99 -14.56
CA THR A 80 5.37 0.33 -14.23
C THR A 80 6.46 0.20 -13.18
N LEU A 81 7.35 -0.79 -13.35
CA LEU A 81 8.41 -1.02 -12.37
C LEU A 81 9.46 0.09 -12.54
N LYS A 82 9.62 0.92 -11.50
CA LYS A 82 10.60 2.00 -11.41
C LYS A 82 11.02 2.19 -9.94
N PRO A 83 12.19 2.80 -9.64
CA PRO A 83 12.67 2.94 -8.26
C PRO A 83 11.73 3.69 -7.32
N SER A 84 10.87 4.58 -7.83
CA SER A 84 9.86 5.28 -7.02
C SER A 84 8.66 4.39 -6.60
N ASN A 85 8.54 3.21 -7.20
CA ASN A 85 7.48 2.22 -6.91
C ASN A 85 8.01 1.03 -6.10
N ILE A 86 9.30 1.05 -5.75
CA ILE A 86 9.96 0.10 -4.85
C ILE A 86 10.29 0.87 -3.57
N HIS A 87 9.90 0.32 -2.43
CA HIS A 87 10.07 0.96 -1.12
C HIS A 87 10.96 0.13 -0.22
N LEU A 88 11.56 0.78 0.78
CA LEU A 88 12.49 0.18 1.72
C LEU A 88 11.94 0.26 3.14
N ASP A 89 11.82 -0.89 3.79
CA ASP A 89 11.43 -0.97 5.21
C ASP A 89 12.57 -0.53 6.14
N ALA A 90 12.31 -0.48 7.46
CA ALA A 90 13.28 -0.16 8.50
C ALA A 90 14.61 -0.93 8.42
N LYS A 91 14.63 -2.14 7.85
CA LYS A 91 15.81 -3.00 7.71
C LYS A 91 16.43 -2.96 6.31
N TYR A 92 15.97 -2.05 5.45
CA TYR A 92 16.36 -1.95 4.03
C TYR A 92 16.07 -3.25 3.24
N HIS A 93 14.97 -3.92 3.55
CA HIS A 93 14.37 -4.90 2.64
C HIS A 93 13.44 -4.21 1.65
N ALA A 94 13.42 -4.69 0.41
CA ALA A 94 12.66 -4.07 -0.65
C ALA A 94 11.24 -4.64 -0.78
N LYS A 95 10.26 -3.75 -0.91
CA LYS A 95 8.86 -4.08 -1.16
C LYS A 95 8.32 -3.34 -2.37
N ILE A 96 7.76 -4.09 -3.31
CA ILE A 96 7.18 -3.55 -4.55
C ILE A 96 5.75 -3.03 -4.27
N SER A 97 5.45 -1.82 -4.71
CA SER A 97 4.11 -1.19 -4.63
C SER A 97 3.50 -1.00 -6.02
N LYS A 98 2.23 -0.61 -6.11
CA LYS A 98 1.52 -0.32 -7.37
C LYS A 98 1.37 -1.49 -8.37
N TYR A 99 1.76 -2.70 -7.97
CA TYR A 99 1.52 -3.93 -8.74
C TYR A 99 0.02 -4.11 -9.05
N GLY A 100 -0.31 -4.52 -10.28
CA GLY A 100 -1.68 -4.83 -10.71
C GLY A 100 -2.64 -3.64 -10.88
N LEU A 101 -2.26 -2.39 -10.55
CA LEU A 101 -3.16 -1.22 -10.66
C LEU A 101 -3.55 -0.87 -12.12
N LEU A 102 -2.80 -1.37 -13.10
CA LEU A 102 -2.85 -0.95 -14.51
C LEU A 102 -3.83 -1.75 -15.38
N ARG A 103 -5.00 -2.09 -14.85
CA ARG A 103 -6.16 -2.48 -15.70
C ARG A 103 -6.91 -1.26 -16.27
N MET A 104 -6.49 -0.03 -15.93
CA MET A 104 -7.22 1.21 -16.25
C MET A 104 -6.50 2.22 -17.16
N GLN A 105 -5.19 2.08 -17.41
CA GLN A 105 -4.46 2.95 -18.35
C GLN A 105 -4.17 2.20 -19.66
N THR A 106 -4.86 2.59 -20.72
CA THR A 106 -4.71 2.04 -22.08
C THR A 106 -3.63 2.72 -22.91
N SER A 107 -3.05 3.82 -22.41
CA SER A 107 -2.03 4.63 -23.08
C SER A 107 -0.88 4.92 -22.12
N PHE A 108 0.32 4.40 -22.44
CA PHE A 108 1.58 4.62 -21.71
C PHE A 108 2.52 5.61 -22.42
N LEU A 109 2.09 6.14 -23.57
CA LEU A 109 2.80 7.19 -24.28
C LEU A 109 2.22 8.54 -23.83
N PRO A 110 3.06 9.54 -23.49
CA PRO A 110 2.58 10.88 -23.21
C PRO A 110 1.86 11.40 -24.46
N THR A 111 0.58 11.72 -24.30
CA THR A 111 -0.13 12.52 -25.31
C THR A 111 0.48 13.91 -25.27
N SER A 112 0.59 14.58 -26.43
CA SER A 112 1.34 15.84 -26.59
C SER A 112 0.77 17.05 -25.81
N GLU A 113 -0.29 16.84 -25.03
CA GLU A 113 -0.93 17.83 -24.17
C GLU A 113 -1.11 17.23 -22.76
N GLY A 114 -0.30 17.68 -21.80
CA GLY A 114 -0.56 17.46 -20.37
C GLY A 114 -0.04 16.16 -19.73
N GLY A 115 0.98 15.49 -20.29
CA GLY A 115 1.66 14.40 -19.58
C GLY A 115 2.31 14.87 -18.26
N ASN A 116 2.16 14.11 -17.17
CA ASN A 116 2.88 14.40 -15.93
C ASN A 116 4.37 14.09 -16.11
N LYS A 117 5.26 14.83 -15.44
CA LYS A 117 6.71 14.55 -15.44
C LYS A 117 7.02 13.10 -15.03
N ASP A 118 6.29 12.59 -14.04
CA ASP A 118 6.32 11.20 -13.59
C ASP A 118 6.12 10.16 -14.72
N ASP A 119 5.36 10.49 -15.77
CA ASP A 119 5.09 9.62 -16.91
C ASP A 119 6.22 9.70 -17.95
N GLU A 120 6.78 10.90 -18.19
CA GLU A 120 7.97 11.08 -19.04
C GLU A 120 9.20 10.37 -18.46
N ASP A 121 9.45 10.55 -17.16
CA ASP A 121 10.55 9.90 -16.42
C ASP A 121 10.37 8.37 -16.34
N SER A 122 9.17 7.85 -16.61
CA SER A 122 8.92 6.40 -16.65
C SER A 122 9.36 5.72 -17.95
N ILE A 123 9.59 6.48 -19.03
CA ILE A 123 9.90 5.94 -20.36
C ILE A 123 11.19 5.11 -20.36
N VAL A 124 12.17 5.46 -19.51
CA VAL A 124 13.48 4.77 -19.45
C VAL A 124 13.38 3.31 -18.98
N TYR A 125 12.32 2.96 -18.24
CA TYR A 125 12.06 1.61 -17.74
C TYR A 125 11.15 0.80 -18.68
N LEU A 126 10.56 1.42 -19.72
CA LEU A 126 9.73 0.71 -20.69
C LEU A 126 10.59 -0.08 -21.68
N SER A 127 10.20 -1.32 -21.95
CA SER A 127 10.92 -2.18 -22.88
C SER A 127 10.87 -1.64 -24.33
N PRO A 128 11.87 -1.95 -25.17
CA PRO A 128 11.90 -1.55 -26.57
C PRO A 128 10.66 -1.99 -27.37
N ASP A 129 10.09 -3.13 -27.00
CA ASP A 129 8.91 -3.75 -27.62
C ASP A 129 7.63 -3.05 -27.14
N ARG A 130 7.58 -2.72 -25.84
CA ARG A 130 6.49 -1.94 -25.25
C ARG A 130 6.41 -0.54 -25.85
N LEU A 131 7.54 0.10 -26.11
CA LEU A 131 7.64 1.37 -26.83
C LEU A 131 7.21 1.28 -28.31
N LYS A 132 7.31 0.09 -28.93
CA LYS A 132 6.77 -0.23 -30.26
C LYS A 132 5.31 -0.67 -30.22
N SER A 133 4.60 -0.42 -29.12
CA SER A 133 3.19 -0.79 -28.90
C SER A 133 2.90 -2.31 -28.92
N ALA A 134 3.88 -3.15 -28.58
CA ALA A 134 3.65 -4.58 -28.41
C ALA A 134 2.69 -4.90 -27.25
N VAL A 135 2.04 -6.06 -27.34
CA VAL A 135 1.30 -6.68 -26.23
C VAL A 135 2.26 -6.87 -25.06
N PRO A 136 1.93 -6.42 -23.83
CA PRO A 136 2.87 -6.47 -22.73
C PRO A 136 3.09 -7.91 -22.25
N THR A 137 4.31 -8.22 -21.85
CA THR A 137 4.77 -9.56 -21.45
C THR A 137 5.50 -9.52 -20.10
N LEU A 138 5.71 -10.70 -19.49
CA LEU A 138 6.52 -10.81 -18.26
C LEU A 138 7.98 -10.33 -18.47
N ALA A 139 8.48 -10.39 -19.71
CA ALA A 139 9.81 -9.92 -20.08
C ALA A 139 9.94 -8.37 -20.13
N ASP A 140 8.84 -7.62 -19.98
CA ASP A 140 8.88 -6.16 -19.81
C ASP A 140 9.29 -5.77 -18.39
N ASP A 141 8.81 -6.51 -17.38
CA ASP A 141 9.22 -6.32 -15.98
C ASP A 141 10.71 -6.69 -15.81
N THR A 142 11.20 -7.72 -16.53
CA THR A 142 12.63 -8.06 -16.56
C THR A 142 13.48 -6.93 -17.15
N TYR A 143 13.03 -6.30 -18.24
CA TYR A 143 13.72 -5.14 -18.81
C TYR A 143 13.81 -4.00 -17.79
N SER A 144 12.69 -3.68 -17.14
CA SER A 144 12.61 -2.65 -16.10
C SER A 144 13.58 -2.95 -14.95
N PHE A 145 13.62 -4.22 -14.50
CA PHE A 145 14.54 -4.70 -13.47
C PHE A 145 16.03 -4.52 -13.86
N GLY A 146 16.39 -4.79 -15.12
CA GLY A 146 17.75 -4.55 -15.62
C GLY A 146 18.18 -3.08 -15.54
N ILE A 147 17.29 -2.16 -15.93
CA ILE A 147 17.55 -0.71 -15.84
C ILE A 147 17.73 -0.29 -14.37
N ILE A 148 16.89 -0.79 -13.46
CA ILE A 148 16.96 -0.52 -12.01
C ILE A 148 18.27 -1.06 -11.40
N ALA A 149 18.72 -2.25 -11.81
CA ALA A 149 19.97 -2.83 -11.34
C ALA A 149 21.17 -1.95 -11.74
N TRP A 150 21.24 -1.51 -13.00
CA TRP A 150 22.28 -0.58 -13.45
C TRP A 150 22.20 0.78 -12.74
N GLU A 151 21.01 1.34 -12.57
CA GLU A 151 20.81 2.62 -11.90
C GLU A 151 21.29 2.57 -10.44
N MET A 152 20.99 1.47 -9.74
CA MET A 152 21.43 1.26 -8.36
C MET A 152 22.97 1.19 -8.25
N PHE A 153 23.62 0.44 -9.13
CA PHE A 153 25.08 0.26 -9.08
C PHE A 153 25.86 1.45 -9.64
N SER A 154 25.34 2.14 -10.65
CA SER A 154 25.96 3.34 -11.22
C SER A 154 25.64 4.62 -10.43
N ARG A 155 24.54 4.64 -9.67
CA ARG A 155 23.95 5.83 -9.04
C ARG A 155 23.82 7.02 -10.00
N LYS A 156 23.55 6.74 -11.28
CA LYS A 156 23.34 7.72 -12.36
C LYS A 156 21.89 7.62 -12.85
N VAL A 157 21.32 8.74 -13.25
CA VAL A 157 19.99 8.74 -13.89
C VAL A 157 20.10 8.08 -15.27
N PRO A 158 19.26 7.09 -15.61
CA PRO A 158 19.29 6.46 -16.93
C PRO A 158 19.08 7.48 -18.05
N PHE A 159 20.00 7.50 -19.03
CA PHE A 159 19.94 8.36 -20.23
C PHE A 159 19.85 9.88 -19.96
N GLN A 160 20.45 10.36 -18.85
CA GLN A 160 20.44 11.76 -18.42
C GLN A 160 20.75 12.79 -19.53
N ASP A 161 21.58 12.43 -20.52
CA ASP A 161 21.98 13.30 -21.63
C ASP A 161 20.91 13.48 -22.73
N ILE A 162 19.75 12.82 -22.63
CA ILE A 162 18.69 12.82 -23.67
C ILE A 162 17.36 13.35 -23.11
N SER A 163 17.19 14.67 -23.12
CA SER A 163 16.02 15.33 -22.54
C SER A 163 14.70 15.22 -23.34
N ASN A 164 14.74 14.74 -24.59
CA ASN A 164 13.52 14.61 -25.42
C ASN A 164 12.99 13.17 -25.36
N SER A 165 11.81 13.01 -24.76
CA SER A 165 11.14 11.72 -24.50
C SER A 165 10.90 10.88 -25.77
N LEU A 166 10.45 11.49 -26.88
CA LEU A 166 10.24 10.80 -28.15
C LEU A 166 11.56 10.35 -28.82
N LYS A 167 12.60 11.18 -28.77
CA LYS A 167 13.96 10.84 -29.24
C LYS A 167 14.52 9.68 -28.42
N LEU A 168 14.37 9.75 -27.09
CA LEU A 168 14.82 8.71 -26.16
C LEU A 168 14.13 7.37 -26.43
N ALA A 169 12.80 7.36 -26.53
CA ALA A 169 12.04 6.17 -26.90
C ALA A 169 12.52 5.58 -28.25
N THR A 170 12.71 6.44 -29.27
CA THR A 170 13.23 6.02 -30.58
C THR A 170 14.63 5.40 -30.48
N CYS A 171 15.51 5.94 -29.65
CA CYS A 171 16.84 5.41 -29.41
C CYS A 171 16.80 4.05 -28.67
N ILE A 172 16.00 3.93 -27.59
CA ILE A 172 15.82 2.67 -26.84
C ILE A 172 15.27 1.57 -27.77
N SER A 173 14.25 1.90 -28.58
CA SER A 173 13.67 1.01 -29.60
C SER A 173 14.66 0.58 -30.70
N ARG A 174 15.78 1.29 -30.87
CA ARG A 174 16.90 0.97 -31.77
C ARG A 174 18.09 0.29 -31.08
N GLY A 175 17.97 -0.04 -29.79
CA GLY A 175 19.02 -0.75 -29.03
C GLY A 175 19.91 0.13 -28.15
N LEU A 176 19.62 1.44 -27.99
CA LEU A 176 20.35 2.25 -27.01
C LEU A 176 20.13 1.69 -25.59
N ARG A 177 21.21 1.53 -24.84
CA ARG A 177 21.22 1.16 -23.42
C ARG A 177 22.09 2.14 -22.63
N PRO A 178 21.93 2.23 -21.30
CA PRO A 178 22.87 2.94 -20.46
C PRO A 178 24.29 2.36 -20.64
N GLN A 179 25.33 3.17 -20.49
CA GLN A 179 26.70 2.67 -20.68
C GLN A 179 27.00 1.54 -19.68
N PRO A 180 27.46 0.36 -20.12
CA PRO A 180 27.56 -0.85 -19.30
C PRO A 180 28.72 -0.80 -18.28
N ASN A 181 29.34 0.36 -18.08
CA ASN A 181 30.54 0.50 -17.28
C ASN A 181 30.16 0.76 -15.80
N LEU A 182 29.95 -0.32 -15.04
CA LEU A 182 29.63 -0.30 -13.60
C LEU A 182 30.89 -0.02 -12.73
N GLU A 183 31.78 0.88 -13.15
CA GLU A 183 33.08 1.14 -12.50
C GLU A 183 32.98 1.50 -11.02
N LEU A 184 31.85 2.07 -10.59
CA LEU A 184 31.62 2.42 -9.19
C LEU A 184 31.52 1.19 -8.27
N LEU A 185 31.34 -0.01 -8.82
CA LEU A 185 31.48 -1.27 -8.09
C LEU A 185 32.94 -1.71 -7.91
N LEU A 186 33.89 -1.25 -8.74
CA LEU A 186 35.32 -1.56 -8.61
C LEU A 186 35.94 -0.91 -7.36
N ASN A 187 35.39 0.23 -6.92
CA ASN A 187 35.85 0.96 -5.75
C ASN A 187 35.30 0.39 -4.41
N ALA A 188 34.46 -0.64 -4.46
CA ALA A 188 33.97 -1.34 -3.27
C ALA A 188 34.91 -2.51 -2.94
N GLU A 189 35.69 -2.37 -1.87
CA GLU A 189 36.93 -3.10 -1.53
C GLU A 189 36.91 -4.65 -1.47
N ASN A 190 35.80 -5.33 -1.79
CA ASN A 190 35.62 -6.77 -1.52
C ASN A 190 34.93 -7.59 -2.64
N ILE A 191 34.79 -7.08 -3.87
CA ILE A 191 34.27 -7.86 -5.00
C ILE A 191 35.36 -8.13 -6.03
N GLN A 192 35.68 -9.41 -6.23
CA GLN A 192 36.61 -9.87 -7.28
C GLN A 192 36.09 -9.45 -8.66
N SER A 193 36.95 -8.89 -9.52
CA SER A 193 36.59 -8.33 -10.83
C SER A 193 35.78 -9.28 -11.71
N ALA A 194 36.13 -10.57 -11.75
CA ALA A 194 35.38 -11.58 -12.50
C ALA A 194 33.90 -11.69 -12.07
N ARG A 195 33.60 -11.55 -10.76
CA ARG A 195 32.22 -11.58 -10.25
C ARG A 195 31.43 -10.32 -10.62
N LEU A 196 32.13 -9.20 -10.78
CA LEU A 196 31.55 -7.95 -11.27
C LEU A 196 31.25 -8.04 -12.78
N GLU A 197 32.12 -8.68 -13.56
CA GLU A 197 31.88 -9.00 -14.97
C GLU A 197 30.66 -9.92 -15.12
N ASP A 198 30.56 -11.01 -14.36
CA ASP A 198 29.39 -11.90 -14.34
C ASP A 198 28.09 -11.15 -14.05
N LEU A 199 28.08 -10.29 -13.03
CA LEU A 199 26.92 -9.50 -12.62
C LEU A 199 26.54 -8.46 -13.69
N THR A 200 27.54 -7.80 -14.28
CA THR A 200 27.37 -6.83 -15.37
C THR A 200 26.79 -7.52 -16.62
N GLN A 201 27.29 -8.69 -16.97
CA GLN A 201 26.78 -9.50 -18.07
C GLN A 201 25.34 -9.95 -17.80
N PHE A 202 25.02 -10.35 -16.57
CA PHE A 202 23.66 -10.74 -16.19
C PHE A 202 22.66 -9.57 -16.31
N VAL A 203 23.01 -8.38 -15.82
CA VAL A 203 22.20 -7.16 -16.00
C VAL A 203 22.02 -6.83 -17.49
N ASN A 204 23.05 -7.03 -18.33
CA ASN A 204 22.93 -6.85 -19.78
C ASN A 204 21.93 -7.81 -20.44
N PHE A 205 21.78 -9.05 -19.94
CA PHE A 205 20.74 -9.96 -20.41
C PHE A 205 19.33 -9.51 -19.99
N CYS A 206 19.16 -8.94 -18.79
CA CYS A 206 17.86 -8.45 -18.32
C CYS A 206 17.21 -7.44 -19.28
N TRP A 207 17.99 -6.55 -19.92
CA TRP A 207 17.50 -5.55 -20.87
C TRP A 207 17.72 -5.88 -22.35
N HIS A 208 17.94 -7.15 -22.69
CA HIS A 208 18.26 -7.56 -24.06
C HIS A 208 17.21 -7.06 -25.08
N GLN A 209 17.66 -6.74 -26.30
CA GLN A 209 16.80 -6.13 -27.32
C GLN A 209 15.66 -7.05 -27.75
N ASP A 210 15.94 -8.33 -27.96
CA ASP A 210 14.95 -9.39 -28.09
C ASP A 210 14.42 -9.79 -26.70
N PRO A 211 13.08 -9.78 -26.44
CA PRO A 211 12.49 -10.21 -25.18
C PRO A 211 12.71 -11.69 -24.85
N HIS A 212 12.88 -12.58 -25.83
CA HIS A 212 13.09 -14.02 -25.60
C HIS A 212 14.46 -14.35 -25.00
N MET A 213 15.43 -13.45 -25.17
CA MET A 213 16.76 -13.57 -24.59
C MET A 213 16.85 -13.01 -23.16
N ARG A 214 15.78 -12.38 -22.66
CA ARG A 214 15.74 -11.87 -21.28
C ARG A 214 15.46 -13.03 -20.31
N PRO A 215 16.22 -13.16 -19.21
CA PRO A 215 15.97 -14.20 -18.21
C PRO A 215 14.58 -14.04 -17.57
N SER A 216 13.93 -15.15 -17.21
CA SER A 216 12.72 -15.07 -16.39
C SER A 216 13.04 -14.56 -14.99
N MET A 217 12.08 -13.98 -14.28
CA MET A 217 12.33 -13.48 -12.92
C MET A 217 12.71 -14.58 -11.94
N THR A 218 12.35 -15.85 -12.20
CA THR A 218 12.87 -17.03 -11.50
C THR A 218 14.39 -17.19 -11.68
N VAL A 219 14.92 -16.97 -12.90
CA VAL A 219 16.36 -17.01 -13.16
C VAL A 219 17.07 -15.82 -12.51
N CYS A 220 16.47 -14.63 -12.56
CA CYS A 220 16.97 -13.43 -11.87
C CYS A 220 17.06 -13.64 -10.36
N PHE A 221 15.99 -14.09 -9.71
CA PHE A 221 15.97 -14.37 -8.26
C PHE A 221 17.06 -15.38 -7.88
N ASN A 222 17.13 -16.51 -8.59
CA ASN A 222 18.15 -17.53 -8.36
C ASN A 222 19.59 -17.03 -8.59
N HIS A 223 19.82 -16.10 -9.53
CA HIS A 223 21.12 -15.48 -9.74
C HIS A 223 21.48 -14.56 -8.55
N PHE A 224 20.62 -13.60 -8.20
CA PHE A 224 20.89 -12.66 -7.11
C PHE A 224 20.98 -13.33 -5.74
N GLN A 225 20.22 -14.40 -5.47
CA GLN A 225 20.40 -15.26 -4.29
C GLN A 225 21.80 -15.89 -4.24
N ARG A 226 22.29 -16.45 -5.36
CA ARG A 226 23.65 -17.02 -5.45
C ARG A 226 24.74 -15.97 -5.27
N VAL A 227 24.54 -14.75 -5.79
CA VAL A 227 25.48 -13.63 -5.53
C VAL A 227 25.45 -13.24 -4.05
N LEU A 228 24.26 -13.12 -3.44
CA LEU A 228 24.06 -12.75 -2.05
C LEU A 228 24.71 -13.73 -1.06
N GLN A 229 24.71 -15.04 -1.37
CA GLN A 229 25.38 -16.08 -0.57
C GLN A 229 26.90 -15.89 -0.40
N ASN A 230 27.53 -15.06 -1.22
CA ASN A 230 28.95 -14.71 -1.06
C ASN A 230 29.20 -13.70 0.08
N PHE A 231 28.15 -13.10 0.64
CA PHE A 231 28.23 -12.13 1.71
C PHE A 231 27.73 -12.77 3.01
N SER A 232 28.50 -12.66 4.09
CA SER A 232 28.08 -13.18 5.39
C SER A 232 26.93 -12.35 5.96
N SER A 233 26.00 -13.01 6.66
CA SER A 233 24.85 -12.34 7.30
C SER A 233 25.28 -11.24 8.27
N ASP A 234 26.41 -11.45 8.97
CA ASP A 234 27.04 -10.47 9.85
C ASP A 234 27.54 -9.23 9.08
N MET A 235 28.16 -9.40 7.90
CA MET A 235 28.59 -8.26 7.07
C MET A 235 27.40 -7.49 6.50
N ILE A 236 26.34 -8.18 6.08
CA ILE A 236 25.09 -7.55 5.64
C ILE A 236 24.48 -6.75 6.80
N GLN A 237 24.35 -7.34 8.00
CA GLN A 237 23.77 -6.67 9.16
C GLN A 237 24.58 -5.42 9.55
N LYS A 238 25.91 -5.54 9.68
CA LYS A 238 26.80 -4.41 9.97
C LYS A 238 26.68 -3.28 8.93
N SER A 239 26.47 -3.63 7.66
CA SER A 239 26.27 -2.67 6.58
C SER A 239 24.91 -1.95 6.69
N VAL A 240 23.85 -2.67 7.06
CA VAL A 240 22.52 -2.10 7.36
C VAL A 240 22.59 -1.19 8.59
N ASP A 241 23.21 -1.63 9.68
CA ASP A 241 23.38 -0.84 10.91
C ASP A 241 24.19 0.43 10.66
N CYS A 242 25.13 0.39 9.70
CA CYS A 242 25.89 1.56 9.25
C CYS A 242 25.00 2.53 8.45
N LEU A 243 24.20 2.03 7.50
CA LEU A 243 23.24 2.84 6.74
C LEU A 243 22.23 3.55 7.66
N ILE A 244 21.65 2.85 8.63
CA ILE A 244 20.71 3.42 9.62
C ILE A 244 21.36 4.61 10.33
N ARG A 245 22.50 4.38 11.01
CA ARG A 245 23.20 5.42 11.78
C ARG A 245 23.66 6.62 10.93
N ASN A 246 24.05 6.37 9.69
CA ASN A 246 24.48 7.44 8.77
C ASN A 246 23.29 8.28 8.28
N LYS A 247 22.17 7.64 7.93
CA LYS A 247 20.92 8.33 7.55
C LYS A 247 20.39 9.18 8.71
N GLU A 248 20.29 8.61 9.91
CA GLU A 248 19.84 9.32 11.13
C GLU A 248 20.70 10.56 11.41
N ARG A 249 22.02 10.44 11.27
CA ARG A 249 22.95 11.58 11.42
C ARG A 249 22.76 12.63 10.33
N ALA A 250 22.56 12.21 9.08
CA ALA A 250 22.35 13.12 7.96
C ALA A 250 21.03 13.90 8.10
N GLU A 251 19.94 13.21 8.48
CA GLU A 251 18.62 13.81 8.77
C GLU A 251 18.69 14.86 9.89
N GLN A 252 19.52 14.65 10.93
CA GLN A 252 19.76 15.63 12.00
C GLN A 252 20.58 16.86 11.57
N THR A 253 21.37 16.75 10.50
CA THR A 253 22.22 17.86 10.00
C THR A 253 21.59 18.67 8.87
N LEU A 254 20.53 18.17 8.24
CA LEU A 254 19.78 18.91 7.23
C LEU A 254 18.90 19.98 7.91
N PRO A 255 18.88 21.23 7.41
CA PRO A 255 18.03 22.27 7.97
C PRO A 255 16.57 21.85 7.82
N THR A 256 15.86 21.81 8.94
CA THR A 256 14.49 21.30 9.02
C THR A 256 13.51 22.25 8.31
N SER A 257 13.37 22.12 6.99
CA SER A 257 12.23 22.67 6.26
C SER A 257 10.99 21.81 6.52
N ALA A 258 10.56 21.76 7.79
CA ALA A 258 9.26 21.24 8.17
C ALA A 258 8.21 22.19 7.58
N GLN A 259 7.74 21.89 6.37
CA GLN A 259 6.34 22.13 6.08
C GLN A 259 5.56 21.22 7.01
N GLU A 260 5.16 21.76 8.16
CA GLU A 260 4.08 21.22 8.96
C GLU A 260 2.84 21.22 8.06
N PHE A 261 2.61 20.09 7.38
CA PHE A 261 1.29 19.77 6.91
C PHE A 261 0.45 19.55 8.17
N ASP A 262 -0.42 20.52 8.44
CA ASP A 262 -1.54 20.40 9.36
C ASP A 262 -2.45 19.26 8.85
N ILE A 263 -2.04 18.02 9.13
CA ILE A 263 -2.86 16.82 8.95
C ILE A 263 -3.92 16.89 10.03
N ARG A 264 -4.90 17.77 9.82
CA ARG A 264 -6.19 17.70 10.49
C ARG A 264 -6.70 16.31 10.24
N PHE A 265 -6.74 15.51 11.29
CA PHE A 265 -7.38 14.21 11.26
C PHE A 265 -8.81 14.42 10.78
N LEU A 266 -9.06 14.08 9.51
CA LEU A 266 -10.40 13.96 8.96
C LEU A 266 -11.05 12.80 9.70
N ASP A 267 -11.74 13.13 10.81
CA ASP A 267 -12.52 12.22 11.63
C ASP A 267 -13.36 11.34 10.69
N ILE A 268 -12.97 10.07 10.53
CA ILE A 268 -13.64 9.13 9.63
C ILE A 268 -14.90 8.61 10.32
N SER A 269 -15.89 9.51 10.49
CA SER A 269 -17.19 9.15 11.00
C SER A 269 -17.98 8.40 9.93
N CYS A 270 -17.86 7.07 9.91
CA CYS A 270 -18.71 6.20 9.10
C CYS A 270 -20.17 6.35 9.52
N SER A 271 -20.92 7.19 8.82
CA SER A 271 -22.35 7.38 9.02
C SER A 271 -23.14 6.17 8.49
N VAL A 272 -23.47 5.22 9.37
CA VAL A 272 -24.41 4.14 9.06
C VAL A 272 -25.83 4.72 8.99
N SER A 273 -26.30 5.00 7.78
CA SER A 273 -27.65 5.49 7.52
C SER A 273 -28.68 4.36 7.66
N ASN A 274 -29.21 4.16 8.88
CA ASN A 274 -30.37 3.30 9.12
C ASN A 274 -31.66 3.96 8.59
N SER A 275 -32.07 3.63 7.37
CA SER A 275 -33.36 4.06 6.81
C SER A 275 -34.40 2.94 6.83
N LYS A 276 -35.15 2.82 7.93
CA LYS A 276 -36.48 2.18 7.95
C LYS A 276 -37.42 2.92 8.90
N SER A 277 -38.30 3.74 8.33
CA SER A 277 -39.63 4.00 8.91
C SER A 277 -40.64 4.17 7.79
N VAL A 278 -41.79 3.52 7.96
CA VAL A 278 -42.87 3.39 6.96
C VAL A 278 -43.91 4.49 7.19
N GLN A 279 -44.46 5.08 6.13
CA GLN A 279 -45.84 5.57 6.13
C GLN A 279 -46.59 5.17 4.86
N ARG A 280 -47.88 4.87 5.00
CA ARG A 280 -48.81 4.38 3.96
C ARG A 280 -49.87 5.45 3.64
N SER A 281 -50.17 5.63 2.35
CA SER A 281 -51.48 6.05 1.80
C SER A 281 -51.34 6.33 0.29
N ARG A 282 -52.36 6.27 -0.58
CA ARG A 282 -53.57 5.40 -0.68
C ARG A 282 -53.95 5.38 -2.19
N ALA A 283 -54.57 4.29 -2.66
CA ALA A 283 -54.81 3.93 -4.07
C ALA A 283 -55.58 4.95 -4.96
N GLN A 284 -55.45 4.81 -6.30
CA GLN A 284 -56.61 4.52 -7.19
C GLN A 284 -56.28 4.10 -8.65
N SER A 285 -57.18 3.28 -9.20
CA SER A 285 -57.55 3.01 -10.63
C SER A 285 -56.60 2.30 -11.64
N VAL A 286 -57.15 1.21 -12.18
CA VAL A 286 -56.85 0.43 -13.41
C VAL A 286 -57.68 1.06 -14.60
N PRO A 287 -57.75 0.58 -15.88
CA PRO A 287 -57.22 -0.65 -16.52
C PRO A 287 -56.66 -0.40 -17.98
N ASP A 288 -56.52 -1.31 -18.97
CA ASP A 288 -56.61 -2.79 -19.10
C ASP A 288 -55.81 -3.31 -20.34
N GLU A 289 -55.89 -4.63 -20.63
CA GLU A 289 -55.92 -5.35 -21.94
C GLU A 289 -54.91 -5.01 -23.09
N SER A 290 -54.29 -5.95 -23.83
CA SER A 290 -54.83 -7.23 -24.33
C SER A 290 -53.77 -8.11 -25.05
N GLN A 291 -53.94 -9.44 -24.96
CA GLN A 291 -53.62 -10.53 -25.94
C GLN A 291 -52.16 -10.73 -26.44
N ALA A 292 -51.49 -11.90 -26.40
CA ALA A 292 -51.80 -13.34 -26.46
C ALA A 292 -51.43 -14.00 -27.82
N LEU A 293 -51.23 -15.34 -27.78
CA LEU A 293 -51.00 -16.29 -28.89
C LEU A 293 -49.54 -16.39 -29.43
N LEU A 294 -48.96 -17.58 -29.73
CA LEU A 294 -49.19 -18.97 -29.26
C LEU A 294 -48.06 -19.93 -29.74
N PHE A 295 -48.09 -21.17 -29.23
CA PHE A 295 -47.54 -22.43 -29.79
C PHE A 295 -46.03 -22.79 -29.74
N LYS A 296 -45.72 -23.64 -28.75
CA LYS A 296 -44.96 -24.93 -28.78
C LYS A 296 -43.78 -25.12 -29.78
N GLY A 297 -42.67 -25.62 -29.23
CA GLY A 297 -42.50 -27.10 -29.25
C GLY A 297 -41.13 -27.69 -29.61
N LEU A 298 -40.50 -28.30 -28.60
CA LEU A 298 -39.67 -29.52 -28.66
C LEU A 298 -38.27 -29.53 -29.33
N GLU A 299 -37.30 -29.83 -28.45
CA GLU A 299 -36.20 -30.79 -28.61
C GLU A 299 -34.84 -30.43 -29.26
N HIS A 300 -33.82 -30.85 -28.52
CA HIS A 300 -32.38 -30.97 -28.82
C HIS A 300 -32.12 -32.13 -29.81
N PRO A 301 -30.96 -32.25 -30.50
CA PRO A 301 -29.63 -32.13 -29.86
C PRO A 301 -28.41 -31.63 -30.69
N ARG A 302 -27.33 -31.34 -29.95
CA ARG A 302 -25.90 -31.65 -30.22
C ARG A 302 -25.43 -31.79 -31.70
N GLU A 303 -24.43 -31.02 -32.16
CA GLU A 303 -22.96 -31.32 -32.09
C GLU A 303 -22.04 -30.37 -32.92
N GLN A 304 -20.76 -30.34 -32.51
CA GLN A 304 -19.49 -30.06 -33.22
C GLN A 304 -19.24 -28.85 -34.18
N ARG A 305 -18.18 -28.09 -33.82
CA ARG A 305 -17.04 -27.61 -34.65
C ARG A 305 -17.29 -27.11 -36.09
N SER A 306 -16.96 -25.83 -36.37
CA SER A 306 -15.68 -25.43 -37.01
C SER A 306 -15.58 -23.95 -37.42
N ALA A 307 -14.33 -23.55 -37.71
CA ALA A 307 -13.72 -22.29 -38.12
C ALA A 307 -14.49 -21.20 -38.93
N SER A 308 -13.89 -19.99 -38.86
CA SER A 308 -13.75 -18.92 -39.88
C SER A 308 -14.44 -17.56 -39.65
N LEU A 309 -13.61 -16.51 -39.79
CA LEU A 309 -13.87 -15.07 -39.89
C LEU A 309 -14.13 -14.70 -41.39
N PRO A 310 -14.58 -13.48 -41.80
CA PRO A 310 -14.34 -12.20 -41.12
C PRO A 310 -15.41 -11.07 -41.19
N ALA A 311 -15.15 -10.01 -40.38
CA ALA A 311 -15.41 -8.58 -40.60
C ALA A 311 -16.82 -8.06 -41.00
N THR A 312 -17.43 -7.24 -40.12
CA THR A 312 -17.45 -5.74 -40.20
C THR A 312 -18.47 -5.14 -39.22
N GLY A 313 -18.20 -3.93 -38.69
CA GLY A 313 -19.25 -2.94 -38.38
C GLY A 313 -19.75 -2.74 -36.93
N LYS A 314 -19.34 -1.60 -36.35
CA LYS A 314 -20.15 -0.68 -35.49
C LYS A 314 -20.52 -1.05 -34.03
N TYR A 315 -19.85 -0.36 -33.10
CA TYR A 315 -20.37 0.31 -31.88
C TYR A 315 -21.85 0.76 -31.99
N SER A 316 -22.74 0.83 -30.99
CA SER A 316 -22.75 0.61 -29.51
C SER A 316 -24.25 0.48 -29.07
N PRO A 317 -24.68 0.77 -27.82
CA PRO A 317 -24.55 -0.06 -26.60
C PRO A 317 -25.94 -0.45 -26.01
N ILE A 318 -26.07 -1.61 -25.35
CA ILE A 318 -27.25 -1.91 -24.52
C ILE A 318 -26.85 -2.47 -23.15
N THR A 319 -27.33 -1.79 -22.11
CA THR A 319 -27.37 -2.20 -20.71
C THR A 319 -28.45 -3.27 -20.48
N HIS A 320 -28.21 -4.27 -19.62
CA HIS A 320 -29.13 -4.69 -18.54
C HIS A 320 -28.44 -5.76 -17.66
N PHE A 321 -28.25 -5.48 -16.37
CA PHE A 321 -29.06 -5.98 -15.25
C PHE A 321 -28.95 -7.50 -14.98
N LEU A 322 -28.29 -7.83 -13.87
CA LEU A 322 -28.29 -9.15 -13.24
C LEU A 322 -29.63 -9.41 -12.51
N PRO A 323 -30.21 -10.62 -12.58
CA PRO A 323 -31.30 -11.02 -11.71
C PRO A 323 -30.79 -11.47 -10.34
N THR A 324 -31.44 -10.99 -9.28
CA THR A 324 -31.22 -11.44 -7.90
C THR A 324 -31.79 -12.85 -7.71
N ILE A 325 -31.02 -13.76 -7.09
CA ILE A 325 -31.54 -15.03 -6.56
C ILE A 325 -31.65 -14.90 -5.04
N GLU A 326 -32.88 -14.96 -4.53
CA GLU A 326 -33.14 -15.13 -3.10
C GLU A 326 -33.04 -16.62 -2.75
N CYS A 327 -32.32 -16.95 -1.68
CA CYS A 327 -32.42 -18.25 -1.02
C CYS A 327 -32.95 -18.08 0.41
N GLN A 328 -34.14 -18.59 0.65
CA GLN A 328 -34.72 -18.75 1.99
C GLN A 328 -34.39 -20.15 2.52
N ASN A 329 -33.69 -20.26 3.64
CA ASN A 329 -34.14 -21.01 4.83
C ASN A 329 -33.11 -20.88 5.98
N PRO A 330 -33.49 -21.21 7.23
CA PRO A 330 -32.92 -20.55 8.40
C PRO A 330 -32.07 -21.48 9.28
N ASP A 331 -31.72 -20.94 10.44
CA ASP A 331 -31.32 -21.64 11.66
C ASP A 331 -29.86 -22.11 11.75
N ARG A 332 -29.02 -21.25 12.33
CA ARG A 332 -28.54 -21.48 13.70
C ARG A 332 -27.98 -20.22 14.37
N SER A 333 -28.29 -20.09 15.65
CA SER A 333 -27.84 -19.04 16.56
C SER A 333 -26.36 -19.20 16.94
N HIS A 334 -25.61 -18.10 16.92
CA HIS A 334 -24.69 -17.67 18.01
C HIS A 334 -23.91 -16.41 17.57
N CYS A 335 -24.47 -15.23 17.82
CA CYS A 335 -23.71 -13.98 17.89
C CYS A 335 -24.45 -13.01 18.81
N TYR A 336 -23.88 -12.74 19.98
CA TYR A 336 -24.45 -11.81 20.96
C TYR A 336 -24.42 -10.38 20.41
N ARG A 337 -25.60 -9.75 20.27
CA ARG A 337 -25.70 -8.31 20.05
C ARG A 337 -25.24 -7.56 21.29
N TRP A 338 -24.09 -6.89 21.22
CA TRP A 338 -23.76 -5.79 22.13
C TRP A 338 -23.60 -4.50 21.33
N SER A 339 -24.71 -3.78 21.21
CA SER A 339 -24.76 -2.40 20.72
C SER A 339 -25.56 -1.54 21.70
N GLN A 340 -25.20 -1.60 22.99
CA GLN A 340 -25.60 -0.59 23.95
C GLN A 340 -24.55 0.52 23.93
N ARG A 341 -24.84 1.59 23.19
CA ARG A 341 -24.23 2.89 23.47
C ARG A 341 -24.65 3.30 24.88
N ILE A 342 -23.70 3.69 25.72
CA ILE A 342 -23.97 4.30 27.02
C ILE A 342 -24.73 5.61 26.73
N ASN A 343 -26.03 5.63 27.05
CA ASN A 343 -26.91 6.74 26.70
C ASN A 343 -27.00 7.71 27.88
N ILE A 344 -26.13 8.72 27.89
CA ILE A 344 -26.02 9.70 29.00
C ILE A 344 -27.08 10.83 28.90
N HIS A 345 -27.85 10.90 27.80
CA HIS A 345 -28.89 11.92 27.62
C HIS A 345 -30.24 11.54 28.25
N SER A 346 -30.27 11.50 29.59
CA SER A 346 -31.52 11.57 30.37
C SER A 346 -31.35 12.30 31.71
N ALA A 347 -30.97 13.57 31.67
CA ALA A 347 -31.08 14.47 32.82
C ALA A 347 -31.48 15.90 32.40
N SER A 348 -32.71 16.28 32.75
CA SER A 348 -33.23 17.63 33.00
C SER A 348 -32.60 18.86 32.30
N LYS A 349 -33.43 19.56 31.50
CA LYS A 349 -33.29 21.01 31.31
C LYS A 349 -33.33 21.71 32.68
N GLY A 350 -32.26 22.41 33.06
CA GLY A 350 -32.21 23.23 34.27
C GLY A 350 -30.86 23.91 34.42
N PHE A 351 -30.85 25.21 34.74
CA PHE A 351 -29.63 25.98 35.00
C PHE A 351 -28.97 25.51 36.31
N TYR A 352 -27.91 24.71 36.21
CA TYR A 352 -26.97 24.44 37.31
C TYR A 352 -25.53 24.34 36.78
N LYS A 353 -24.56 24.41 37.70
CA LYS A 353 -23.11 24.53 37.46
C LYS A 353 -22.59 23.54 36.41
N SER A 354 -21.55 23.95 35.67
CA SER A 354 -20.75 23.06 34.83
C SER A 354 -20.23 21.86 35.63
N GLU A 355 -20.73 20.65 35.35
CA GLU A 355 -20.19 19.41 35.91
C GLU A 355 -18.71 19.28 35.49
N SER A 356 -17.83 18.95 36.43
CA SER A 356 -16.40 18.76 36.16
C SER A 356 -16.14 17.42 35.46
N CYS A 357 -15.03 17.34 34.71
CA CYS A 357 -14.62 16.13 33.99
C CYS A 357 -14.42 14.95 34.96
N ALA A 358 -13.97 15.22 36.20
CA ALA A 358 -13.77 14.22 37.23
C ALA A 358 -15.10 13.65 37.76
N GLU A 359 -16.12 14.49 37.99
CA GLU A 359 -17.45 14.06 38.41
C GLU A 359 -18.12 13.15 37.35
N ILE A 360 -17.94 13.48 36.06
CA ILE A 360 -18.46 12.67 34.95
C ILE A 360 -17.79 11.29 34.90
N LEU A 361 -16.47 11.19 35.15
CA LEU A 361 -15.77 9.91 35.22
C LEU A 361 -16.23 9.06 36.41
N ILE A 362 -16.38 9.66 37.60
CA ILE A 362 -16.86 8.96 38.80
C ILE A 362 -18.28 8.41 38.56
N LYS A 363 -19.18 9.23 37.99
CA LYS A 363 -20.58 8.88 37.68
C LYS A 363 -20.74 7.76 36.66
N ASN A 364 -19.77 7.59 35.74
CA ASN A 364 -19.81 6.58 34.67
C ASN A 364 -18.79 5.44 34.84
N ARG A 365 -18.04 5.41 35.96
CA ARG A 365 -16.90 4.51 36.23
C ARG A 365 -17.14 3.05 35.85
N GLU A 366 -18.20 2.44 36.37
CA GLU A 366 -18.53 1.03 36.11
C GLU A 366 -18.90 0.78 34.64
N SER A 367 -19.51 1.75 33.96
CA SER A 367 -19.84 1.64 32.54
C SER A 367 -18.58 1.71 31.67
N ILE A 368 -17.61 2.54 32.06
CA ILE A 368 -16.29 2.64 31.41
C ILE A 368 -15.49 1.34 31.63
N LEU A 369 -15.41 0.83 32.86
CA LEU A 369 -14.65 -0.39 33.18
C LEU A 369 -15.15 -1.64 32.44
N ASN A 370 -16.45 -1.72 32.17
CA ASN A 370 -17.06 -2.82 31.41
C ASN A 370 -16.99 -2.63 29.88
N GLY A 371 -16.67 -1.43 29.39
CA GLY A 371 -16.67 -1.10 27.95
C GLY A 371 -15.30 -0.79 27.34
N VAL A 372 -14.26 -0.61 28.16
CA VAL A 372 -12.91 -0.24 27.70
C VAL A 372 -12.19 -1.42 27.04
N THR A 373 -11.67 -1.19 25.84
CA THR A 373 -10.79 -2.14 25.14
C THR A 373 -9.31 -1.87 25.43
N GLU A 374 -8.45 -2.87 25.26
CA GLU A 374 -7.00 -2.70 25.45
C GLU A 374 -6.40 -1.63 24.54
N GLY A 375 -6.86 -1.53 23.29
CA GLY A 375 -6.44 -0.46 22.38
C GLY A 375 -6.84 0.94 22.86
N GLN A 376 -8.02 1.11 23.46
CA GLN A 376 -8.44 2.37 24.07
C GLN A 376 -7.61 2.70 25.30
N LEU A 377 -7.35 1.72 26.18
CA LEU A 377 -6.55 1.95 27.38
C LEU A 377 -5.11 2.32 27.03
N ASN A 378 -4.46 1.60 26.11
CA ASN A 378 -3.10 1.93 25.67
C ASN A 378 -3.04 3.33 25.05
N LYS A 379 -4.04 3.72 24.24
CA LYS A 379 -4.15 5.08 23.68
C LYS A 379 -4.29 6.16 24.78
N ILE A 380 -5.10 5.92 25.81
CA ILE A 380 -5.22 6.84 26.97
C ILE A 380 -3.86 7.00 27.65
N LEU A 381 -3.15 5.89 27.94
CA LEU A 381 -1.86 5.92 28.61
C LEU A 381 -0.77 6.63 27.80
N ASP A 382 -0.75 6.45 26.47
CA ASP A 382 0.19 7.17 25.60
C ASP A 382 -0.12 8.68 25.53
N ILE A 383 -1.39 9.07 25.42
CA ILE A 383 -1.80 10.48 25.48
C ILE A 383 -1.34 11.10 26.81
N MET A 384 -1.68 10.47 27.95
CA MET A 384 -1.32 10.98 29.27
C MET A 384 0.20 11.02 29.53
N ARG A 385 0.96 10.10 28.94
CA ARG A 385 2.44 10.09 29.01
C ARG A 385 3.02 11.20 28.13
N SER A 386 2.45 11.46 26.95
CA SER A 386 2.87 12.54 26.05
C SER A 386 2.59 13.93 26.64
N SER A 387 1.45 14.11 27.33
CA SER A 387 1.08 15.35 28.02
C SER A 387 1.77 15.54 29.38
N LYS A 388 2.67 14.62 29.78
CA LYS A 388 3.39 14.61 31.08
C LYS A 388 2.49 14.51 32.32
N VAL A 389 1.21 14.21 32.15
CA VAL A 389 0.24 13.98 33.25
C VAL A 389 0.58 12.69 34.01
N LEU A 390 0.99 11.64 33.28
CA LEU A 390 1.37 10.35 33.84
C LEU A 390 2.89 10.25 34.03
N SER A 391 3.35 9.94 35.24
CA SER A 391 4.77 9.69 35.49
C SER A 391 5.20 8.34 34.91
N ARG A 392 6.50 8.13 34.73
CA ARG A 392 7.02 6.83 34.27
C ARG A 392 6.69 5.70 35.25
N GLY A 393 6.82 5.95 36.56
CA GLY A 393 6.47 4.96 37.59
C GLY A 393 4.97 4.68 37.64
N ASP A 394 4.13 5.70 37.40
CA ASP A 394 2.68 5.56 37.32
C ASP A 394 2.29 4.65 36.14
N TYR A 395 2.90 4.87 34.97
CA TYR A 395 2.70 4.05 33.77
C TYR A 395 3.14 2.60 34.00
N GLU A 396 4.31 2.39 34.62
CA GLU A 396 4.82 1.04 34.92
C GLU A 396 3.94 0.31 35.95
N ASN A 397 3.40 0.99 36.98
CA ASN A 397 2.42 0.42 37.92
C ASN A 397 1.07 0.09 37.26
N ILE A 398 0.54 0.95 36.39
CA ILE A 398 -0.68 0.63 35.63
C ILE A 398 -0.41 -0.58 34.72
N ASN A 399 0.75 -0.66 34.06
CA ASN A 399 1.07 -1.73 33.15
C ASN A 399 1.44 -3.06 33.84
N SER A 400 1.68 -3.06 35.15
CA SER A 400 2.00 -4.27 35.93
C SER A 400 0.78 -5.06 36.41
N LYS A 401 -0.45 -4.54 36.27
CA LYS A 401 -1.66 -5.28 36.68
C LYS A 401 -2.00 -6.39 35.69
N MET A 402 -2.45 -7.54 36.18
CA MET A 402 -2.66 -8.75 35.37
C MET A 402 -3.83 -8.65 34.39
N THR A 403 -4.89 -7.92 34.73
CA THR A 403 -6.11 -7.86 33.90
C THR A 403 -6.40 -6.46 33.35
N LEU A 404 -6.99 -6.40 32.16
CA LEU A 404 -7.40 -5.14 31.51
C LEU A 404 -8.27 -4.28 32.44
N THR A 405 -9.19 -4.89 33.17
CA THR A 405 -10.09 -4.20 34.10
C THR A 405 -9.35 -3.62 35.31
N GLU A 406 -8.30 -4.26 35.82
CA GLU A 406 -7.45 -3.69 36.86
C GLU A 406 -6.58 -2.55 36.33
N ARG A 407 -5.96 -2.72 35.15
CA ARG A 407 -5.18 -1.66 34.48
C ARG A 407 -6.06 -0.41 34.25
N ALA A 408 -7.29 -0.61 33.78
CA ALA A 408 -8.26 0.47 33.59
C ALA A 408 -8.74 1.10 34.91
N ARG A 409 -8.95 0.31 35.96
CA ARG A 409 -9.34 0.81 37.29
C ARG A 409 -8.26 1.70 37.89
N GLU A 410 -7.02 1.23 37.89
CA GLU A 410 -5.87 2.01 38.34
C GLU A 410 -5.75 3.31 37.53
N CYS A 411 -5.87 3.24 36.20
CA CYS A 411 -5.84 4.42 35.34
C CYS A 411 -6.92 5.45 35.70
N LEU A 412 -8.16 5.03 35.94
CA LEU A 412 -9.26 5.92 36.35
C LEU A 412 -9.00 6.54 37.74
N ASP A 413 -8.56 5.75 38.71
CA ASP A 413 -8.24 6.23 40.06
C ASP A 413 -7.13 7.29 40.04
N MET A 414 -6.07 7.04 39.28
CA MET A 414 -4.96 8.00 39.12
C MET A 414 -5.40 9.29 38.42
N CYS A 415 -6.34 9.23 37.48
CA CYS A 415 -6.85 10.42 36.79
C CYS A 415 -7.74 11.29 37.66
N CYS A 416 -8.61 10.68 38.47
CA CYS A 416 -9.39 11.40 39.48
C CYS A 416 -8.49 12.15 40.47
N GLY A 417 -7.33 11.58 40.83
CA GLY A 417 -6.34 12.23 41.70
C GLY A 417 -5.46 13.30 41.05
N LYS A 418 -5.32 13.30 39.71
CA LYS A 418 -4.44 14.24 38.96
C LYS A 418 -5.17 15.45 38.37
N GLY A 419 -6.49 15.53 38.50
CA GLY A 419 -7.29 16.73 38.20
C GLY A 419 -8.06 16.72 36.87
N GLU A 420 -8.65 17.88 36.56
CA GLU A 420 -9.53 18.12 35.41
C GLU A 420 -8.92 17.72 34.07
N GLU A 421 -7.64 18.04 33.82
CA GLU A 421 -6.97 17.82 32.54
C GLU A 421 -6.73 16.33 32.25
N ALA A 422 -6.34 15.56 33.27
CA ALA A 422 -6.25 14.10 33.19
C ALA A 422 -7.62 13.46 32.90
N SER A 423 -8.66 13.99 33.55
CA SER A 423 -10.03 13.52 33.42
C SER A 423 -10.62 13.83 32.04
N ARG A 424 -10.29 14.99 31.46
CA ARG A 424 -10.67 15.42 30.10
C ARG A 424 -10.07 14.50 29.03
N ALA A 425 -8.78 14.19 29.12
CA ALA A 425 -8.09 13.32 28.16
C ALA A 425 -8.73 11.92 28.06
N ILE A 426 -9.24 11.36 29.16
CA ILE A 426 -10.00 10.10 29.14
C ILE A 426 -11.35 10.30 28.42
N LEU A 427 -12.13 11.30 28.80
CA LEU A 427 -13.48 11.52 28.25
C LEU A 427 -13.47 11.77 26.74
N GLU A 428 -12.47 12.50 26.24
CA GLU A 428 -12.22 12.70 24.81
C GLU A 428 -11.83 11.38 24.12
N THR A 429 -10.91 10.61 24.70
CA THR A 429 -10.42 9.35 24.11
C THR A 429 -11.49 8.24 24.10
N LEU A 430 -12.38 8.22 25.10
CA LEU A 430 -13.54 7.33 25.15
C LEU A 430 -14.73 7.83 24.29
N GLY A 431 -14.66 9.05 23.76
CA GLY A 431 -15.74 9.66 22.97
C GLY A 431 -16.99 10.00 23.78
N CYS A 432 -16.87 10.14 25.10
CA CYS A 432 -18.00 10.37 26.01
C CYS A 432 -18.43 11.84 26.08
N TYR A 433 -17.57 12.79 25.70
CA TYR A 433 -17.87 14.23 25.68
C TYR A 433 -17.15 14.91 24.49
N ARG A 434 -17.78 15.95 23.94
CA ARG A 434 -17.14 16.92 23.03
C ARG A 434 -17.27 18.30 23.66
N PHE A 435 -16.15 18.96 23.91
CA PHE A 435 -16.12 20.38 24.24
C PHE A 435 -16.26 21.18 22.93
N SER A 436 -17.06 22.25 22.98
CA SER A 436 -17.41 23.12 21.86
C SER A 436 -16.57 24.38 21.83
#